data_AF-A0A7M3BMG9-F1
#
_entry.id   AF-A0A7M3BMG9-F1
#
_cell.length_a   1.000
_cell.length_b   1.000
_cell.length_c   1.000
_cell.angle_alpha   90.00
_cell.angle_beta   90.00
_cell.angle_gamma   90.00
#
_symmetry.space_group_name_H-M   'P 1'
#
loop_
_entity.id
_entity.type
_entity.pdbx_description
1 polymer ?
#
loop_
_entity_poly.entity_id
_entity_poly.type
_entity_poly.pdbx_seq_one_letter_code
_entity_poly.pdbx_strand_id
1 'polypeptide(L)'
;MELPIPLRQGVERLLEKVPLPTLKQAAKTLSDRYRAELRDGRLHMAEQMAVKAYLATRLPATYAAVRAGLDALSDARPDYAPKTLLDIGAGPGTVLWAALDIWPDLQQAVLIEASAAVRRVGEALATEA
;
A
#
# COMPACT_ATOMS: atom_id res chain seq x y z
N MET A 1 9.25 -0.25 -12.52
CA MET A 1 8.78 0.96 -11.83
C MET A 1 9.19 0.84 -10.38
N GLU A 2 10.02 1.76 -9.93
CA GLU A 2 10.52 1.76 -8.54
C GLU A 2 9.55 2.51 -7.64
N LEU A 3 9.59 2.22 -6.34
CA LEU A 3 8.84 3.02 -5.37
C LEU A 3 9.48 4.41 -5.22
N PRO A 4 8.68 5.46 -4.96
CA PRO A 4 9.20 6.75 -4.53
C PRO A 4 10.15 6.56 -3.35
N ILE A 5 11.26 7.30 -3.35
CA ILE A 5 12.32 7.16 -2.33
C ILE A 5 11.76 7.24 -0.90
N PRO A 6 10.87 8.21 -0.55
CA PRO A 6 10.32 8.29 0.79
C PRO A 6 9.50 7.04 1.18
N LEU A 7 8.67 6.52 0.28
CA LEU A 7 7.91 5.29 0.50
C LEU A 7 8.82 4.09 0.71
N ARG A 8 9.85 3.92 -0.13
CA ARG A 8 10.82 2.83 0.02
C ARG A 8 11.51 2.89 1.38
N GLN A 9 11.98 4.07 1.78
CA GLN A 9 12.65 4.27 3.06
C GLN A 9 11.70 4.03 4.24
N GLY A 10 10.44 4.47 4.15
CA GLY A 10 9.41 4.20 5.14
C GLY A 10 9.16 2.69 5.31
N VAL A 11 9.06 1.95 4.20
CA VAL A 11 8.95 0.48 4.22
C VAL A 11 10.18 -0.15 4.87
N GLU A 12 11.39 0.28 4.49
CA GLU A 12 12.63 -0.24 5.08
C GLU A 12 12.67 -0.04 6.61
N ARG A 13 12.32 1.16 7.11
CA ARG A 13 12.24 1.43 8.56
C ARG A 13 11.24 0.52 9.27
N LEU A 14 10.08 0.27 8.67
CA LEU A 14 9.06 -0.61 9.25
C LEU A 14 9.53 -2.08 9.32
N LEU A 15 10.46 -2.48 8.45
CA LEU A 15 10.98 -3.83 8.34
C LEU A 15 12.32 -4.06 9.07
N GLU A 16 13.07 -3.00 9.40
CA GLU A 16 14.46 -3.04 9.89
C GLU A 16 14.72 -4.06 11.02
N LYS A 17 13.77 -4.21 11.95
CA LYS A 17 13.92 -5.08 13.15
C LYS A 17 13.21 -6.44 13.01
N VAL A 18 12.79 -6.83 11.82
CA VAL A 18 12.11 -8.11 11.60
C VAL A 18 13.12 -9.16 11.12
N PRO A 19 13.32 -10.27 11.85
CA PRO A 19 14.16 -11.36 11.37
C PRO A 19 13.65 -11.90 10.04
N LEU A 20 14.54 -12.03 9.05
CA LEU A 20 14.18 -12.50 7.70
C LEU A 20 13.43 -13.84 7.70
N PRO A 21 13.79 -14.87 8.51
CA PRO A 21 13.01 -16.11 8.57
C PRO A 21 11.55 -15.89 9.01
N THR A 22 11.33 -15.02 9.99
CA THR A 22 10.00 -14.64 10.48
C THR A 22 9.20 -13.95 9.38
N LEU A 23 9.82 -13.01 8.66
CA LEU A 23 9.18 -12.29 7.56
C LEU A 23 8.82 -13.24 6.40
N LYS A 24 9.72 -14.16 6.04
CA LYS A 24 9.47 -15.19 5.01
C LYS A 24 8.30 -16.10 5.39
N GLN A 25 8.25 -16.57 6.64
CA GLN A 25 7.15 -17.39 7.12
C GLN A 25 5.81 -16.64 7.07
N ALA A 26 5.79 -15.39 7.52
CA ALA A 26 4.60 -14.55 7.47
C ALA A 26 4.14 -14.29 6.03
N ALA A 27 5.08 -14.04 5.10
CA ALA A 27 4.77 -13.87 3.68
C ALA A 27 4.20 -15.14 3.04
N LYS A 28 4.69 -16.32 3.43
CA LYS A 28 4.12 -17.59 2.99
C LYS A 28 2.68 -17.72 3.49
N THR A 29 2.45 -17.56 4.78
CA THR A 29 1.10 -17.64 5.39
C THR A 29 0.13 -16.64 4.74
N LEU A 30 0.56 -15.40 4.52
CA LEU A 30 -0.25 -14.38 3.86
C LEU A 30 -0.60 -14.79 2.42
N SER A 31 0.38 -15.29 1.67
CA SER A 31 0.20 -15.72 0.29
C SER A 31 -0.76 -16.89 0.17
N ASP A 32 -0.64 -17.88 1.06
CA ASP A 32 -1.54 -19.03 1.12
C ASP A 32 -2.98 -18.58 1.41
N ARG A 33 -3.18 -17.64 2.35
CA ARG A 33 -4.52 -17.07 2.63
C ARG A 33 -5.13 -16.34 1.45
N TYR A 34 -4.36 -15.52 0.72
CA TYR A 34 -4.86 -14.83 -0.47
C TYR A 34 -5.24 -15.80 -1.59
N ARG A 35 -4.43 -16.87 -1.81
CA ARG A 35 -4.68 -17.85 -2.87
C ARG A 35 -5.85 -18.78 -2.59
N ALA A 36 -6.05 -19.12 -1.33
CA ALA A 36 -7.15 -19.99 -0.93
C ALA A 36 -8.51 -19.28 -0.93
N GLU A 37 -8.55 -17.96 -1.22
CA GLU A 37 -9.76 -17.13 -1.22
C GLU A 37 -10.64 -17.36 0.01
N LEU A 38 -10.03 -17.59 1.18
CA LEU A 38 -10.75 -17.98 2.39
C LEU A 38 -11.71 -16.85 2.78
N ARG A 39 -13.01 -17.08 2.57
CA ARG A 39 -14.09 -16.20 3.03
C ARG A 39 -14.47 -16.52 4.48
N ASP A 40 -13.45 -16.62 5.33
CA ASP A 40 -13.59 -16.98 6.75
C ASP A 40 -13.98 -15.77 7.63
N GLY A 41 -14.30 -14.62 7.01
CA GLY A 41 -14.63 -13.36 7.69
C GLY A 41 -13.42 -12.66 8.33
N ARG A 42 -12.22 -13.25 8.26
CA ARG A 42 -11.01 -12.65 8.85
C ARG A 42 -10.26 -11.85 7.79
N LEU A 43 -9.88 -10.63 8.15
CA LEU A 43 -9.03 -9.79 7.30
C LEU A 43 -7.69 -10.49 7.02
N HIS A 44 -7.23 -10.47 5.76
CA HIS A 44 -5.94 -11.06 5.37
C HIS A 44 -4.76 -10.43 6.14
N MET A 45 -4.87 -9.13 6.44
CA MET A 45 -3.89 -8.35 7.19
C MET A 45 -4.44 -7.91 8.56
N ALA A 46 -4.96 -8.86 9.35
CA ALA A 46 -5.49 -8.55 10.68
C ALA A 46 -4.40 -8.17 11.71
N GLU A 47 -3.16 -8.65 11.51
CA GLU A 47 -2.07 -8.56 12.48
C GLU A 47 -0.83 -7.88 11.90
N GLN A 48 -0.02 -7.25 12.76
CA GLN A 48 1.13 -6.46 12.32
C GLN A 48 2.11 -7.24 11.44
N MET A 49 2.40 -8.51 11.76
CA MET A 49 3.37 -9.29 10.97
C MET A 49 2.84 -9.60 9.55
N ALA A 50 1.53 -9.78 9.39
CA ALA A 50 0.91 -9.93 8.08
C ALA A 50 0.99 -8.63 7.27
N VAL A 51 0.84 -7.47 7.92
CA VAL A 51 1.05 -6.16 7.26
C VAL A 51 2.49 -6.01 6.80
N LYS A 52 3.48 -6.30 7.66
CA LYS A 52 4.90 -6.24 7.30
C LYS A 52 5.25 -7.18 6.14
N ALA A 53 4.70 -8.39 6.16
CA ALA A 53 4.84 -9.32 5.04
C ALA A 53 4.24 -8.76 3.75
N TYR A 54 3.08 -8.10 3.81
CA TYR A 54 2.47 -7.43 2.66
C TYR A 54 3.37 -6.31 2.13
N LEU A 55 3.91 -5.44 3.00
CA LEU A 55 4.83 -4.37 2.59
C LEU A 55 6.04 -4.93 1.83
N ALA A 56 6.64 -6.01 2.35
CA ALA A 56 7.84 -6.60 1.77
C ALA A 56 7.59 -7.33 0.43
N THR A 57 6.40 -7.90 0.23
CA THR A 57 6.18 -8.87 -0.87
C THR A 57 5.11 -8.47 -1.88
N ARG A 58 4.23 -7.52 -1.54
CA ARG A 58 3.08 -7.15 -2.39
C ARG A 58 3.02 -5.67 -2.70
N LEU A 59 3.35 -4.79 -1.75
CA LEU A 59 3.27 -3.34 -1.95
C LEU A 59 4.00 -2.84 -3.20
N PRO A 60 5.24 -3.27 -3.53
CA PRO A 60 5.93 -2.80 -4.74
C PRO A 60 5.18 -3.12 -6.04
N ALA A 61 4.65 -4.34 -6.16
CA ALA A 61 3.89 -4.76 -7.32
C ALA A 61 2.53 -4.06 -7.39
N THR A 62 1.83 -3.90 -6.25
CA THR A 62 0.57 -3.16 -6.17
C THR A 62 0.77 -1.70 -6.57
N TYR A 63 1.83 -1.04 -6.09
CA TYR A 63 2.17 0.32 -6.46
C TYR A 63 2.38 0.43 -7.96
N ALA A 64 3.21 -0.44 -8.55
CA ALA A 64 3.48 -0.42 -9.98
C ALA A 64 2.21 -0.62 -10.82
N ALA A 65 1.31 -1.51 -10.41
CA ALA A 65 0.04 -1.74 -11.10
C ALA A 65 -0.88 -0.52 -11.04
N VAL A 66 -1.01 0.12 -9.87
CA VAL A 66 -1.84 1.33 -9.72
C VAL A 66 -1.25 2.48 -10.51
N ARG A 67 0.06 2.73 -10.37
CA ARG A 67 0.78 3.81 -11.06
C ARG A 67 0.64 3.68 -12.57
N ALA A 68 0.77 2.47 -13.14
CA ALA A 68 0.51 2.22 -14.56
C ALA A 68 -0.94 2.55 -15.00
N GLY A 69 -1.94 2.24 -14.17
CA GLY A 69 -3.33 2.59 -14.45
C GLY A 69 -3.58 4.11 -14.40
N LEU A 70 -2.95 4.80 -13.45
CA LEU A 70 -3.05 6.25 -13.32
C LEU A 70 -2.22 6.98 -14.39
N ASP A 71 -1.08 6.44 -14.85
CA ASP A 71 -0.33 6.90 -16.03
C ASP A 71 -1.25 6.93 -17.25
N ALA A 72 -1.90 5.79 -17.55
CA ALA A 72 -2.82 5.70 -18.68
C ALA A 72 -3.99 6.70 -18.58
N LEU A 73 -4.47 6.98 -17.36
CA LEU A 73 -5.48 8.02 -17.14
C LEU A 73 -4.91 9.43 -17.41
N SER A 74 -3.72 9.74 -16.92
CA SER A 74 -3.05 11.02 -17.13
C SER A 74 -2.78 11.27 -18.61
N ASP A 75 -2.34 10.24 -19.35
CA ASP A 75 -2.10 10.32 -20.79
C ASP A 75 -3.41 10.56 -21.57
N ALA A 76 -4.48 9.87 -21.18
CA ALA A 76 -5.79 10.00 -21.84
C ALA A 76 -6.51 11.33 -21.48
N ARG A 77 -6.17 11.94 -20.34
CA ARG A 77 -6.78 13.18 -19.82
C ARG A 77 -5.70 14.10 -19.23
N PRO A 78 -4.88 14.78 -20.07
CA PRO A 78 -3.77 15.60 -19.59
C PRO A 78 -4.17 16.75 -18.66
N ASP A 79 -5.39 17.27 -18.83
CA ASP A 79 -5.92 18.37 -18.00
C ASP A 79 -6.56 17.87 -16.68
N TYR A 80 -6.62 16.56 -16.45
CA TYR A 80 -7.18 16.01 -15.22
C TYR A 80 -6.21 16.22 -14.06
N ALA A 81 -6.61 17.07 -13.11
CA ALA A 81 -5.85 17.39 -11.90
C ALA A 81 -6.77 17.26 -10.67
N PRO A 82 -6.96 16.03 -10.13
CA PRO A 82 -7.83 15.81 -8.98
C PRO A 82 -7.30 16.56 -7.76
N LYS A 83 -8.22 17.21 -7.02
CA LYS A 83 -7.90 17.87 -5.75
C LYS A 83 -8.22 17.01 -4.53
N THR A 84 -9.06 16.00 -4.71
CA THR A 84 -9.46 15.08 -3.64
C THR A 84 -9.36 13.63 -4.09
N LEU A 85 -9.04 12.73 -3.15
CA LEU A 85 -8.96 11.28 -3.33
C LEU A 85 -9.81 10.58 -2.27
N LEU A 86 -10.62 9.61 -2.69
CA LEU A 86 -11.27 8.63 -1.80
C LEU A 86 -10.76 7.24 -2.17
N ASP A 87 -10.20 6.52 -1.20
CA ASP A 87 -9.68 5.17 -1.38
C ASP A 87 -10.33 4.22 -0.36
N ILE A 88 -11.07 3.22 -0.85
CA ILE A 88 -11.84 2.28 -0.03
C ILE A 88 -11.17 0.91 -0.06
N GLY A 89 -10.81 0.39 1.12
CA GLY A 89 -9.90 -0.75 1.20
C GLY A 89 -8.46 -0.34 0.90
N ALA A 90 -8.08 0.86 1.38
CA ALA A 90 -6.84 1.54 1.00
C ALA A 90 -5.56 0.76 1.32
N GLY A 91 -5.66 -0.28 2.16
CA GLY A 91 -4.50 -1.02 2.60
C GLY A 91 -3.49 -0.07 3.27
N PRO A 92 -2.18 -0.22 2.99
CA PRO A 92 -1.15 0.68 3.54
C PRO A 92 -1.10 2.05 2.82
N GLY A 93 -2.13 2.44 2.06
CA GLY A 93 -2.18 3.72 1.35
C GLY A 93 -1.46 3.73 0.00
N THR A 94 -1.33 2.58 -0.65
CA THR A 94 -0.58 2.45 -1.92
C THR A 94 -1.09 3.38 -3.02
N VAL A 95 -2.41 3.59 -3.11
CA VAL A 95 -3.01 4.47 -4.13
C VAL A 95 -2.68 5.93 -3.86
N LEU A 96 -2.65 6.36 -2.59
CA LEU A 96 -2.24 7.71 -2.20
C LEU A 96 -0.85 8.04 -2.76
N TRP A 97 0.12 7.14 -2.52
CA TRP A 97 1.48 7.31 -3.01
C TRP A 97 1.56 7.34 -4.54
N ALA A 98 0.84 6.45 -5.22
CA ALA A 98 0.83 6.42 -6.68
C ALA A 98 0.14 7.65 -7.29
N ALA A 99 -0.86 8.21 -6.61
CA ALA A 99 -1.56 9.41 -7.04
C ALA A 99 -0.72 10.67 -6.84
N LEU A 100 -0.08 10.84 -5.68
CA LEU A 100 0.80 11.98 -5.39
C LEU A 100 2.00 12.05 -6.35
N ASP A 101 2.46 10.91 -6.86
CA ASP A 101 3.54 10.84 -7.84
C ASP A 101 3.15 11.43 -9.22
N ILE A 102 1.85 11.45 -9.58
CA ILE A 102 1.37 12.21 -10.77
C ILE A 102 0.95 13.62 -10.40
N TRP A 103 0.12 13.70 -9.36
CA TRP A 103 -0.65 14.88 -9.02
C TRP A 103 -0.17 15.36 -7.66
N PRO A 104 1.00 16.04 -7.61
CA PRO A 104 1.56 16.56 -6.37
C PRO A 104 0.67 17.64 -5.73
N ASP A 105 -0.24 18.23 -6.52
CA ASP A 105 -1.22 19.22 -6.05
C ASP A 105 -2.49 18.62 -5.43
N LEU A 106 -2.52 17.30 -5.16
CA LEU A 106 -3.62 16.65 -4.46
C LEU A 106 -3.72 17.22 -3.04
N GLN A 107 -4.88 17.78 -2.68
CA GLN A 107 -5.04 18.55 -1.44
C GLN A 107 -5.56 17.72 -0.28
N GLN A 108 -6.44 16.76 -0.55
CA GLN A 108 -7.07 15.95 0.47
C GLN A 108 -7.22 14.50 0.01
N ALA A 109 -6.86 13.55 0.88
CA ALA A 109 -7.13 12.15 0.68
C ALA A 109 -7.85 11.55 1.88
N VAL A 110 -8.90 10.76 1.60
CA VAL A 110 -9.64 9.99 2.60
C VAL A 110 -9.41 8.51 2.31
N LEU A 111 -8.71 7.84 3.22
CA LEU A 111 -8.38 6.42 3.11
C LEU A 111 -9.22 5.64 4.12
N ILE A 112 -10.01 4.69 3.64
CA ILE A 112 -10.86 3.82 4.46
C ILE A 112 -10.23 2.43 4.47
N GLU A 113 -9.85 1.93 5.64
CA GLU A 113 -9.30 0.59 5.82
C GLU A 113 -9.86 -0.06 7.09
N ALA A 114 -10.33 -1.30 6.97
CA ALA A 114 -10.98 -2.02 8.06
C ALA A 114 -9.96 -2.49 9.12
N SER A 115 -8.78 -2.93 8.70
CA SER A 115 -7.74 -3.42 9.61
C SER A 115 -7.07 -2.28 10.36
N ALA A 116 -7.22 -2.27 11.69
CA ALA A 116 -6.49 -1.34 12.55
C ALA A 116 -4.96 -1.52 12.45
N ALA A 117 -4.48 -2.74 12.19
CA ALA A 117 -3.05 -2.99 11.99
C ALA A 117 -2.54 -2.31 10.72
N VAL A 118 -3.33 -2.37 9.64
CA VAL A 118 -2.99 -1.75 8.36
C VAL A 118 -3.11 -0.23 8.44
N ARG A 119 -4.18 0.30 9.07
CA ARG A 119 -4.36 1.76 9.25
C ARG A 119 -3.14 2.42 9.89
N ARG A 120 -2.62 1.87 10.99
CA ARG A 120 -1.42 2.42 11.66
C ARG A 120 -0.20 2.48 10.75
N VAL A 121 -0.04 1.48 9.87
CA VAL A 121 1.04 1.46 8.88
C VAL A 121 0.79 2.48 7.78
N GLY A 122 -0.44 2.55 7.27
CA GLY A 122 -0.83 3.55 6.27
C GLY A 122 -0.64 4.98 6.78
N GLU A 123 -1.04 5.26 8.02
CA GLU A 123 -0.80 6.54 8.71
C GLU A 123 0.70 6.85 8.80
N ALA A 124 1.52 5.89 9.25
CA ALA A 124 2.96 6.08 9.38
C ALA A 124 3.68 6.27 8.03
N LEU A 125 3.19 5.66 6.95
CA LEU A 125 3.71 5.90 5.61
C LEU A 125 3.21 7.24 5.08
N ALA A 126 1.94 7.58 5.27
CA ALA A 126 1.37 8.83 4.75
C ALA A 126 2.04 10.10 5.32
N THR A 127 2.66 10.03 6.51
CA THR A 127 3.45 11.16 7.04
C THR A 127 4.76 11.43 6.28
N GLU A 128 5.15 10.53 5.39
CA GLU A 128 6.36 10.63 4.56
C GLU A 128 6.05 11.02 3.11
N ALA A 129 4.76 11.20 2.78
CA ALA A 129 4.23 11.42 1.44
C ALA A 129 4.20 12.88 1.03
#